data_AF-A0A151U191-F1
#
_entry.id   AF-A0A151U191-F1
#
_cell.length_a   1.000
_cell.length_b   1.000
_cell.length_c   1.000
_cell.angle_alpha   90.00
_cell.angle_beta   90.00
_cell.angle_gamma   90.00
#
_symmetry.space_group_name_H-M   'P 1'
#
loop_
_entity.id
_entity.type
_entity.pdbx_description
1 polymer ?
#
loop_
_entity_poly.entity_id
_entity_poly.type
_entity_poly.pdbx_seq_one_letter_code
_entity_poly.pdbx_strand_id
1 'polypeptide(L)' 'MSFSVVGGDHRLRNYRSVTTLHGDGNGGTVVIESYVVDVPPGNTKEETCVFVDTILRCNLQSLAQIAENMATQHY' A
#
# COMPACT_ATOMS: atom_id res chain seq x y z
N MET A 1 -1.20 -10.57 -0.05
CA MET A 1 -0.95 -10.34 -1.50
C MET A 1 0.48 -9.82 -1.63
N SER A 2 1.22 -10.14 -2.71
CA SER A 2 2.55 -9.57 -2.95
C SER A 2 2.65 -9.08 -4.39
N PHE A 3 3.16 -7.87 -4.57
CA PHE A 3 3.29 -7.18 -5.85
C PHE A 3 4.72 -6.64 -6.01
N SER A 4 5.22 -6.63 -7.24
CA SER A 4 6.52 -6.08 -7.59
C SER A 4 6.46 -5.34 -8.92
N VAL A 5 7.04 -4.15 -8.98
CA VAL A 5 7.11 -3.34 -10.21
C VAL A 5 8.30 -3.79 -11.05
N VAL A 6 8.06 -4.48 -12.15
CA VAL A 6 9.10 -5.05 -13.03
C VAL A 6 9.48 -4.05 -14.14
N GLY A 7 10.01 -2.88 -13.76
CA GLY A 7 10.62 -1.92 -14.68
C GLY A 7 9.74 -0.80 -15.25
N GLY A 8 10.41 0.13 -15.95
CA GLY A 8 9.92 1.38 -16.55
C GLY A 8 10.53 2.64 -15.91
N ASP A 9 10.38 3.81 -16.55
CA ASP A 9 11.01 5.09 -16.13
C ASP A 9 10.23 5.74 -14.97
N HIS A 10 10.10 5.00 -13.88
CA HIS A 10 9.33 5.37 -12.70
C HIS A 10 10.25 5.47 -11.49
N ARG A 11 9.86 6.30 -10.52
CA ARG A 11 10.60 6.51 -9.25
C ARG A 11 10.56 5.32 -8.28
N LEU A 12 10.05 4.16 -8.71
CA LEU A 12 9.79 2.96 -7.90
C LEU A 12 10.68 1.77 -8.30
N ARG A 13 11.99 2.00 -8.45
CA ARG A 13 12.93 0.92 -8.79
C ARG A 13 12.97 -0.14 -7.70
N ASN A 14 12.91 -1.41 -8.11
CA ASN A 14 12.90 -2.59 -7.24
C ASN A 14 11.84 -2.54 -6.12
N TYR A 15 10.71 -1.86 -6.38
CA TYR A 15 9.60 -1.83 -5.44
C TYR A 15 9.04 -3.23 -5.24
N ARG A 16 8.95 -3.63 -3.97
CA ARG A 16 8.31 -4.87 -3.54
C ARG A 16 7.46 -4.60 -2.32
N SER A 17 6.22 -5.08 -2.34
CA SER A 17 5.32 -4.94 -1.19
C SER A 17 4.66 -6.24 -0.76
N VAL A 18 4.24 -6.25 0.50
CA VAL A 18 3.50 -7.32 1.15
C VAL A 18 2.33 -6.72 1.92
N THR A 19 1.13 -7.12 1.50
CA THR A 19 -0.13 -6.83 2.19
C THR A 19 -0.52 -8.02 3.05
N THR A 20 -0.77 -7.77 4.34
CA THR A 20 -1.34 -8.74 5.28
C THR A 20 -2.65 -8.20 5.87
N LEU A 21 -3.57 -9.11 6.16
CA LEU A 21 -4.88 -8.80 6.74
C LEU A 21 -5.00 -9.55 8.06
N HIS A 22 -5.51 -8.87 9.09
CA HIS A 22 -5.68 -9.40 10.43
C HIS A 22 -7.07 -9.04 10.93
N GLY A 23 -7.75 -9.94 11.64
CA GLY A 23 -8.97 -9.57 12.36
C GLY A 23 -8.62 -8.69 13.56
N ASP A 24 -9.42 -7.65 13.82
CA ASP A 24 -9.20 -6.76 14.96
C ASP A 24 -9.81 -7.29 16.29
N GLY A 25 -10.51 -8.43 16.23
CA GLY A 25 -11.21 -9.04 17.36
C GLY A 25 -12.62 -8.51 17.62
N ASN A 26 -13.02 -7.42 16.96
CA ASN A 26 -14.31 -6.74 17.10
C ASN A 26 -15.17 -6.80 15.82
N GLY A 27 -14.83 -7.68 14.89
CA GLY A 27 -15.51 -7.82 13.60
C GLY A 27 -15.00 -6.89 12.50
N GLY A 28 -13.94 -6.11 12.78
CA GLY A 28 -13.19 -5.33 11.80
C GLY A 28 -11.97 -6.07 11.27
N THR A 29 -11.32 -5.45 10.27
CA THR A 29 -10.09 -5.95 9.66
C THR A 29 -9.02 -4.87 9.68
N VAL A 30 -7.83 -5.23 10.17
CA VAL A 30 -6.61 -4.42 10.08
C VAL A 30 -5.82 -4.86 8.86
N VAL A 31 -5.53 -3.91 7.97
CA VAL A 31 -4.67 -4.14 6.80
C VAL A 31 -3.32 -3.51 7.06
N ILE A 32 -2.25 -4.30 6.89
CA ILE A 32 -0.86 -3.84 7.03
C ILE A 32 -0.16 -4.03 5.70
N GLU A 33 0.27 -2.92 5.10
CA GLU A 33 1.12 -2.90 3.93
C GLU A 33 2.57 -2.59 4.34
N SER A 34 3.50 -3.45 3.94
CA SER A 34 4.94 -3.22 4.10
C SER A 34 5.61 -3.19 2.74
N TYR A 35 6.64 -2.36 2.58
CA TYR A 35 7.34 -2.22 1.30
C TYR A 35 8.85 -2.06 1.48
N VAL A 36 9.56 -2.38 0.40
CA VAL A 36 10.96 -2.02 0.17
C VAL A 36 11.04 -1.40 -1.22
N VAL A 37 11.84 -0.33 -1.34
CA VAL A 37 12.07 0.38 -2.60
C VAL A 37 13.48 0.98 -2.59
N ASP A 38 14.11 1.07 -3.75
CA ASP A 38 15.36 1.78 -3.89
C ASP A 38 15.13 3.29 -3.92
N VAL A 39 16.06 4.05 -3.36
CA VAL A 39 16.09 5.51 -3.50
C VAL A 39 16.69 5.86 -4.87
N PRO A 40 15.95 6.52 -5.77
CA PRO A 40 16.48 6.91 -7.07
C PRO A 40 17.66 7.89 -6.93
N PRO A 41 18.64 7.88 -7.85
CA PRO A 41 19.69 8.89 -7.88
C PRO A 41 19.09 10.30 -7.94
N GLY A 42 19.58 11.20 -7.10
CA GLY A 42 19.08 12.58 -7.02
C GLY A 42 17.89 12.78 -6.08
N ASN A 43 17.43 11.73 -5.38
CA ASN A 43 16.45 11.85 -4.31
C ASN A 43 17.02 11.51 -2.95
N THR A 44 16.44 12.12 -1.91
CA THR A 44 16.65 11.68 -0.54
C THR A 44 15.76 10.48 -0.21
N LYS A 45 16.10 9.79 0.87
CA LYS A 45 15.28 8.69 1.40
C LYS A 45 13.90 9.21 1.81
N GLU A 46 13.86 10.37 2.44
CA GLU A 46 12.64 11.00 2.95
C GLU A 46 11.68 11.34 1.81
N GLU A 47 12.18 11.92 0.72
CA GLU A 47 11.36 12.21 -0.48
C GLU A 47 10.78 10.94 -1.08
N THR A 48 11.58 9.87 -1.13
CA THR A 48 11.15 8.57 -1.66
C THR A 48 10.07 7.94 -0.76
N CYS A 49 10.29 7.93 0.55
CA CYS A 49 9.31 7.44 1.52
C CYS A 49 8.00 8.23 1.45
N VAL A 50 8.05 9.57 1.47
CA VAL A 50 6.83 10.40 1.38
C VAL A 50 6.05 10.11 0.10
N PHE A 51 6.74 9.92 -1.03
CA PHE A 51 6.11 9.57 -2.30
C PHE A 51 5.38 8.22 -2.22
N VAL A 52 6.07 7.16 -1.75
CA VAL A 52 5.48 5.83 -1.62
C VAL A 52 4.35 5.79 -0.59
N ASP A 53 4.56 6.41 0.58
CA ASP A 53 3.58 6.46 1.66
C ASP A 53 2.31 7.18 1.22
N THR A 54 2.43 8.22 0.38
CA THR A 54 1.26 8.91 -0.17
C THR A 54 0.44 7.98 -1.07
N ILE A 55 1.11 7.22 -1.95
CA ILE A 55 0.44 6.25 -2.83
C ILE A 55 -0.24 5.16 -1.99
N LEU A 56 0.48 4.57 -1.03
CA LEU A 56 -0.05 3.51 -0.19
C LEU A 56 -1.22 3.98 0.66
N ARG A 57 -1.15 5.19 1.22
CA ARG A 57 -2.25 5.78 1.99
C ARG A 57 -3.51 5.92 1.14
N CYS A 58 -3.40 6.45 -0.07
CA CYS A 58 -4.55 6.57 -0.97
C CYS A 58 -5.14 5.20 -1.31
N ASN A 59 -4.29 4.21 -1.60
CA ASN A 59 -4.73 2.86 -1.92
C ASN A 59 -5.46 2.19 -0.75
N LEU A 60 -4.91 2.29 0.47
CA LEU A 60 -5.52 1.69 1.66
C LEU A 60 -6.83 2.39 2.05
N GLN A 61 -6.92 3.71 1.89
CA GLN A 61 -8.17 4.46 2.11
C GLN A 61 -9.25 4.04 1.11
N SER A 62 -8.91 3.94 -0.17
CA SER A 62 -9.85 3.47 -1.20
C SER A 62 -10.28 2.03 -0.94
N LEU A 63 -9.36 1.15 -0.53
CA LEU A 63 -9.67 -0.23 -0.17
C LEU A 63 -10.65 -0.31 1.00
N ALA A 64 -10.42 0.47 2.07
CA ALA A 64 -11.32 0.51 3.22
C ALA A 64 -12.73 0.95 2.80
N GLN A 65 -12.84 2.04 2.05
CA GLN A 65 -14.12 2.55 1.56
C GLN A 65 -14.87 1.51 0.71
N ILE A 66 -14.19 0.84 -0.23
CA ILE A 66 -14.80 -0.17 -1.07
C ILE A 66 -15.21 -1.40 -0.25
N ALA A 67 -14.37 -1.86 0.69
CA ALA A 67 -14.66 -2.99 1.56
C ALA A 67 -15.88 -2.73 2.46
N GLU A 68 -15.97 -1.55 3.07
CA GLU A 68 -17.11 -1.13 3.89
C GLU A 68 -18.40 -1.02 3.07
N ASN A 69 -18.33 -0.45 1.86
CA ASN A 69 -19.46 -0.40 0.94
C ASN A 69 -19.94 -1.80 0.54
N MET A 70 -19.02 -2.73 0.27
CA MET A 70 -19.39 -4.12 -0.04
C MET A 70 -20.03 -4.81 1.18
N ALA A 71 -19.50 -4.60 2.38
CA ALA A 71 -20.06 -5.17 3.60
C ALA A 71 -21.48 -4.66 3.90
N THR A 72 -21.76 -3.39 3.60
CA THR A 72 -23.10 -2.79 3.78
C THR A 72 -24.09 -3.17 2.69
N GLN A 73 -23.65 -3.51 1.48
CA GLN A 73 -24.52 -3.99 0.39
C GLN A 73 -24.92 -5.47 0.53
N HIS A 74 -24.21 -6.24 1.37
CA HIS A 74 -24.45 -7.67 1.59
C HIS A 74 -25.22 -7.99 2.89
N TYR A 75 -25.75 -6.97 3.57
CA TYR A 75 -26.65 -7.09 4.72
C TYR A 75 -28.04 -6.57 4.35
#